data_AF-A0A7U4K1Q4-F1
#
_entry.id   AF-A0A7U4K1Q4-F1
#
_cell.length_a   1.000
_cell.length_b   1.000
_cell.length_c   1.000
_cell.angle_alpha   90.00
_cell.angle_beta   90.00
_cell.angle_gamma   90.00
#
_symmetry.space_group_name_H-M   'P 1'
#
loop_
_entity.id
_entity.type
_entity.pdbx_description
1 polymer ?
#
loop_
_entity_poly.entity_id
_entity_poly.type
_entity_poly.pdbx_seq_one_letter_code
_entity_poly.pdbx_strand_id
1 'polypeptide(L)'
;MEINNCNSFINERRPVIDDKCDHSSRIIDSWGIAARARCRAPYTPPLKPQKVAVPVTVATKSNEPESTNKFNGSISSALRLKASELVGVMLGKTLTYAGILAALDKAYPGHGITLRMLQMRMVSFVKSPHVKIIRHEKPVPEFTLHSVSECFYADSVLRTKKTEERGFRCELTKSEMSLCIKKSE
;
A
#
# COMPACT_ATOMS: atom_id res chain seq x y z
N MET A 1 10.82 19.64 28.32
CA MET A 1 10.77 20.07 26.91
C MET A 1 12.17 19.93 26.37
N GLU A 2 12.48 18.80 25.73
CA GLU A 2 13.82 18.56 25.19
C GLU A 2 14.00 19.35 23.90
N ILE A 3 15.04 20.17 23.90
CA ILE A 3 15.42 21.02 22.79
C ILE A 3 15.97 20.10 21.70
N ASN A 4 15.40 20.22 20.50
CA ASN A 4 15.87 19.59 19.27
C ASN A 4 17.37 19.92 19.07
N ASN A 5 18.24 19.00 19.49
CA ASN A 5 19.68 19.15 19.38
C ASN A 5 20.07 19.07 17.90
N CYS A 6 20.43 20.21 17.29
CA CYS A 6 20.78 20.29 15.88
C CYS A 6 21.85 19.29 15.44
N ASN A 7 22.70 18.82 16.37
CA ASN A 7 23.74 17.84 16.09
C ASN A 7 23.19 16.43 15.83
N SER A 8 21.97 16.10 16.26
CA SER A 8 21.37 14.80 15.95
C SER A 8 21.01 14.68 14.47
N PHE A 9 20.56 15.77 13.84
CA PHE A 9 20.22 15.81 12.41
C PHE A 9 21.44 15.75 11.50
N ILE A 10 22.58 16.33 11.92
CA ILE A 10 23.83 16.30 11.15
C ILE A 10 24.41 14.87 11.10
N ASN A 11 24.28 14.13 12.20
CA ASN A 11 24.80 12.76 12.33
C ASN A 11 23.81 11.68 11.88
N GLU A 12 22.56 12.06 11.56
CA GLU A 12 21.55 11.14 11.06
C GLU A 12 21.92 10.66 9.65
N ARG A 13 22.47 9.44 9.53
CA ARG A 13 22.73 8.81 8.23
C ARG A 13 21.41 8.48 7.55
N ARG A 14 20.90 9.41 6.77
CA ARG A 14 19.76 9.17 5.90
C ARG A 14 20.23 8.37 4.68
N PRO A 15 19.70 7.16 4.45
CA PRO A 15 20.00 6.46 3.22
C PRO A 15 19.45 7.28 2.05
N VAL A 16 20.34 7.92 1.30
CA VAL A 16 19.98 8.58 0.04
C VAL A 16 19.75 7.47 -0.97
N ILE A 17 18.48 7.20 -1.23
CA ILE A 17 18.06 6.26 -2.26
C ILE A 17 18.02 7.05 -3.57
N ASP A 18 19.04 6.87 -4.41
CA ASP A 18 19.03 7.40 -5.77
C ASP A 18 18.21 6.46 -6.67
N ASP A 19 17.09 6.98 -7.20
CA ASP A 19 16.20 6.28 -8.12
C ASP A 19 16.82 6.08 -9.53
N LYS A 20 18.05 6.55 -9.77
CA LYS A 20 18.81 6.46 -11.04
C LYS A 20 18.05 7.01 -12.26
N CYS A 21 17.09 7.90 -12.01
CA CYS A 21 16.28 8.57 -13.02
C CYS A 21 16.78 10.00 -13.20
N ASP A 22 16.87 10.45 -14.45
CA ASP A 22 17.09 11.86 -14.75
C ASP A 22 15.78 12.63 -14.59
N HIS A 23 15.76 13.50 -13.60
CA HIS A 23 14.65 14.37 -13.26
C HIS A 23 14.80 15.78 -13.88
N SER A 24 15.93 16.10 -14.51
CA SER A 24 16.25 17.44 -15.01
C SER A 24 15.13 18.00 -15.90
N SER A 25 14.72 17.25 -16.92
CA SER A 25 13.64 17.62 -17.84
C SER A 25 12.30 17.86 -17.13
N ARG A 26 11.98 17.08 -16.11
CA ARG A 26 10.73 17.23 -15.34
C ARG A 26 10.77 18.48 -14.45
N ILE A 27 11.93 18.80 -13.88
CA ILE A 27 12.14 19.99 -13.06
C ILE A 27 12.01 21.25 -13.94
N ILE A 28 12.65 21.26 -15.11
CA ILE A 28 12.57 22.36 -16.09
C ILE A 28 11.12 22.56 -16.54
N ASP A 29 10.42 21.47 -16.87
CA ASP A 29 9.02 21.52 -17.27
C ASP A 29 8.13 22.13 -16.17
N SER A 30 8.38 21.78 -14.90
CA SER A 30 7.68 22.33 -13.75
C SER A 30 7.85 23.85 -13.62
N TRP A 31 9.04 24.39 -13.91
CA TRP A 31 9.26 25.84 -13.89
C TRP A 31 8.50 26.56 -15.00
N GLY A 32 8.32 25.91 -16.15
CA GLY A 32 7.55 26.44 -17.28
C GLY A 32 6.03 26.42 -17.11
N ILE A 33 5.47 25.67 -16.15
CA ILE A 33 4.01 25.52 -15.98
C ILE A 33 3.32 26.87 -15.77
N ALA A 34 3.85 27.72 -14.88
CA ALA A 34 3.26 29.02 -14.60
C ALA A 34 3.30 29.97 -15.80
N ALA A 35 4.38 29.92 -16.59
CA ALA A 35 4.50 30.70 -17.81
C ALA A 35 3.50 30.24 -18.88
N ARG A 36 3.37 28.92 -19.08
CA ARG A 36 2.39 28.34 -20.02
C ARG A 36 0.96 28.70 -19.65
N ALA A 37 0.62 28.67 -18.36
CA ALA A 37 -0.70 29.08 -17.88
C ALA A 37 -1.00 30.55 -18.21
N ARG A 38 -0.03 31.45 -18.02
CA ARG A 38 -0.17 32.88 -18.34
C ARG A 38 -0.31 33.15 -19.84
N CYS A 39 0.47 32.45 -20.66
CA CYS A 39 0.41 32.55 -22.12
C CYS A 39 -0.77 31.79 -22.75
N ARG A 40 -1.62 31.14 -21.93
CA ARG A 40 -2.73 30.29 -22.39
C ARG A 40 -2.27 29.25 -23.43
N ALA A 41 -1.05 28.74 -23.24
CA ALA A 41 -0.52 27.70 -24.11
C ALA A 41 -1.37 26.43 -24.00
N PRO A 42 -1.47 25.63 -25.08
CA PRO A 42 -2.14 24.33 -25.02
C PRO A 42 -1.60 23.48 -23.88
N TYR A 43 -2.47 22.67 -23.27
CA TYR A 43 -2.08 21.80 -22.18
C TYR A 43 -1.02 20.79 -22.62
N THR A 44 0.14 20.82 -21.95
CA THR A 44 1.22 19.85 -22.12
C THR A 44 1.23 18.89 -20.93
N PRO A 45 1.10 17.58 -21.14
CA PRO A 45 1.15 16.62 -20.04
C PRO A 45 2.54 16.60 -19.40
N PRO A 46 2.64 16.38 -18.06
CA PRO A 46 3.92 16.36 -17.37
C PRO A 46 4.90 15.33 -17.92
N LEU A 47 6.15 15.73 -18.09
CA LEU A 47 7.21 14.82 -18.55
C LEU A 47 7.49 13.73 -17.50
N LYS A 48 7.64 12.50 -17.98
CA LYS A 48 8.07 11.37 -17.15
C LYS A 48 9.60 11.39 -17.04
N PRO A 49 10.17 11.18 -15.84
CA PRO A 49 11.63 11.07 -15.67
C PRO A 49 12.17 9.94 -16.54
N GLN A 50 13.29 10.18 -17.21
CA GLN A 50 13.95 9.18 -18.05
C GLN A 50 14.89 8.33 -17.18
N LYS A 51 14.85 7.01 -17.35
CA LYS A 51 15.84 6.13 -16.72
C LYS A 51 17.14 6.20 -17.50
N VAL A 52 18.23 6.63 -16.86
CA VAL A 52 19.54 6.81 -17.54
C VAL A 52 20.37 5.52 -17.49
N ALA A 53 20.12 4.65 -16.52
CA ALA A 53 20.73 3.32 -16.45
C ALA A 53 19.69 2.24 -16.74
N VAL A 54 19.75 1.65 -17.94
CA VAL A 54 19.13 0.35 -18.22
C VAL A 54 20.28 -0.67 -18.12
N PRO A 55 20.28 -1.61 -17.16
CA PRO A 55 21.27 -2.67 -17.17
C PRO A 55 21.10 -3.47 -18.46
N VAL A 56 22.22 -3.75 -19.15
CA VAL A 56 22.23 -4.62 -20.33
C VAL A 56 21.76 -6.01 -19.90
N THR A 57 20.48 -6.31 -20.12
CA THR A 57 19.94 -7.66 -19.90
C THR A 57 20.38 -8.53 -21.07
N VAL A 58 21.38 -9.39 -20.83
CA VAL A 58 21.67 -10.51 -21.73
C VAL A 58 20.43 -11.41 -21.73
N ALA A 59 19.80 -11.54 -22.89
CA ALA A 59 18.56 -12.29 -23.05
C ALA A 59 18.83 -13.81 -22.90
N THR A 60 18.08 -14.46 -22.02
CA THR A 60 17.82 -15.91 -22.11
C THR A 60 16.32 -16.15 -22.05
N LYS A 61 15.83 -16.88 -23.04
CA LYS A 61 14.43 -17.16 -23.36
C LYS A 61 13.79 -18.15 -22.36
N SER A 62 12.48 -17.96 -22.16
CA SER A 62 11.40 -18.96 -21.99
C SER A 62 11.59 -20.13 -21.00
N ASN A 63 10.73 -20.20 -19.98
CA ASN A 63 9.53 -21.08 -19.98
C ASN A 63 8.79 -20.94 -18.64
N GLU A 64 7.46 -20.90 -18.69
CA GLU A 64 6.59 -21.15 -17.53
C GLU A 64 6.91 -22.53 -16.93
N PRO A 65 6.78 -22.65 -15.61
CA PRO A 65 5.87 -23.66 -15.12
C PRO A 65 4.97 -23.16 -13.99
N GLU A 66 3.67 -23.47 -14.10
CA GLU A 66 2.78 -23.59 -12.96
C GLU A 66 3.41 -24.48 -11.88
N SER A 67 3.54 -23.96 -10.66
CA SER A 67 3.65 -24.81 -9.47
C SER A 67 3.19 -24.05 -8.22
N THR A 68 2.46 -24.80 -7.40
CA THR A 68 1.76 -24.40 -6.18
C THR A 68 2.70 -23.89 -5.10
N ASN A 69 3.01 -22.59 -5.11
CA ASN A 69 3.77 -21.98 -4.02
C ASN A 69 2.83 -21.51 -2.90
N LYS A 70 2.75 -22.32 -1.84
CA LYS A 70 2.35 -21.87 -0.50
C LYS A 70 3.32 -20.74 -0.10
N PHE A 71 2.87 -19.50 -0.23
CA PHE A 71 3.65 -18.33 0.12
C PHE A 71 3.71 -18.21 1.65
N ASN A 72 4.74 -18.79 2.26
CA ASN A 72 5.17 -18.45 3.61
C ASN A 72 6.08 -17.20 3.57
N GLY A 73 5.56 -16.12 2.99
CA GLY A 73 6.07 -14.77 3.22
C GLY A 73 5.43 -14.23 4.48
N SER A 74 6.11 -13.37 5.24
CA SER A 74 5.52 -12.66 6.37
C SER A 74 4.40 -11.73 5.85
N ILE A 75 3.22 -12.31 5.65
CA ILE A 75 1.99 -11.62 5.34
C ILE A 75 1.79 -10.64 6.49
N SER A 76 2.05 -9.35 6.24
CA SER A 76 1.72 -8.26 7.16
C SER A 76 0.37 -8.61 7.79
N SER A 77 0.27 -8.60 9.11
CA SER A 77 -0.93 -9.01 9.85
C SER A 77 -2.23 -8.37 9.33
N ALA A 78 -2.11 -7.26 8.59
CA ALA A 78 -3.15 -6.59 7.81
C ALA A 78 -3.76 -7.36 6.64
N LEU A 79 -3.16 -8.47 6.20
CA LEU A 79 -3.61 -9.28 5.09
C LEU A 79 -4.22 -10.63 5.53
N ARG A 80 -4.15 -10.97 6.83
CA ARG A 80 -4.68 -12.25 7.32
C ARG A 80 -6.20 -12.33 7.22
N LEU A 81 -6.91 -11.28 7.64
CA LEU A 81 -8.37 -11.28 7.56
C LEU A 81 -8.87 -10.84 6.18
N LYS A 82 -9.63 -11.67 5.50
CA LYS A 82 -10.22 -11.35 4.18
C LYS A 82 -11.36 -10.33 4.32
N ALA A 83 -11.69 -9.63 3.23
CA ALA A 83 -12.82 -8.71 3.22
C ALA A 83 -14.15 -9.45 3.47
N SER A 84 -14.29 -10.66 2.94
CA SER A 84 -15.46 -11.54 3.15
C SER A 84 -15.69 -11.88 4.62
N GLU A 85 -14.63 -12.14 5.38
CA GLU A 85 -14.69 -12.47 6.80
C GLU A 85 -15.17 -11.28 7.64
N LEU A 86 -14.67 -10.07 7.31
CA LEU A 86 -15.13 -8.84 7.95
C LEU A 86 -16.61 -8.56 7.64
N VAL A 87 -17.02 -8.73 6.37
CA VAL A 87 -18.41 -8.57 5.95
C VAL A 87 -19.30 -9.57 6.68
N GLY A 88 -18.93 -10.85 6.75
CA GLY A 88 -19.72 -11.89 7.43
C GLY A 88 -19.97 -11.57 8.90
N VAL A 89 -19.01 -10.95 9.59
CA VAL A 89 -19.19 -10.52 10.98
C VAL A 89 -20.14 -9.32 11.09
N MET A 90 -20.07 -8.38 10.16
CA MET A 90 -20.80 -7.11 10.21
C MET A 90 -22.19 -7.15 9.57
N LEU A 91 -22.44 -8.07 8.65
CA LEU A 91 -23.65 -8.10 7.83
C LEU A 91 -24.90 -8.23 8.72
N GLY A 92 -25.84 -7.30 8.56
CA GLY A 92 -27.11 -7.28 9.29
C GLY A 92 -26.99 -6.93 10.77
N LYS A 93 -25.80 -6.55 11.27
CA LYS A 93 -25.58 -6.18 12.67
C LYS A 93 -25.21 -4.71 12.79
N THR A 94 -25.65 -4.10 13.88
CA THR A 94 -25.26 -2.73 14.25
C THR A 94 -24.20 -2.83 15.33
N LEU A 95 -22.95 -2.48 14.99
CA LEU A 95 -21.80 -2.71 15.86
C LEU A 95 -20.93 -1.45 15.99
N THR A 96 -20.32 -1.27 17.16
CA THR A 96 -19.22 -0.33 17.38
C THR A 96 -17.89 -0.94 16.94
N TYR A 97 -16.84 -0.13 16.78
CA TYR A 97 -15.50 -0.68 16.49
C TYR A 97 -15.04 -1.74 17.49
N ALA A 98 -15.30 -1.52 18.79
CA ALA A 98 -15.00 -2.49 19.84
C ALA A 98 -15.84 -3.78 19.69
N GLY A 99 -17.13 -3.65 19.37
CA GLY A 99 -18.01 -4.79 19.10
C GLY A 99 -17.56 -5.61 17.90
N ILE A 100 -17.07 -4.97 16.84
CA ILE A 100 -16.53 -5.65 15.65
C ILE A 100 -15.26 -6.43 16.02
N LEU A 101 -14.33 -5.83 16.76
CA LEU A 101 -13.12 -6.52 17.22
C LEU A 101 -13.45 -7.75 18.09
N ALA A 102 -14.33 -7.58 19.07
CA ALA A 102 -14.75 -8.69 19.93
C ALA A 102 -15.45 -9.82 19.14
N ALA A 103 -16.19 -9.49 18.08
CA ALA A 103 -16.80 -10.48 17.21
C ALA A 103 -15.77 -11.18 16.32
N LEU A 104 -14.74 -10.47 15.86
CA LEU A 104 -13.62 -11.03 15.10
C LEU A 104 -12.74 -11.94 15.97
N ASP A 105 -12.49 -11.58 17.23
CA ASP A 105 -11.75 -12.41 18.18
C ASP A 105 -12.45 -13.76 18.41
N LYS A 106 -13.80 -13.75 18.42
CA LYS A 106 -14.63 -14.96 18.57
C LYS A 106 -14.68 -15.82 17.31
N ALA A 107 -14.86 -15.20 16.14
CA ALA A 107 -15.04 -15.92 14.89
C ALA A 107 -13.70 -16.42 14.30
N TYR A 108 -12.63 -15.63 14.46
CA TYR A 108 -11.34 -15.85 13.85
C TYR A 108 -10.21 -15.56 14.87
N PRO A 109 -9.88 -16.53 15.74
CA PRO A 109 -8.77 -16.37 16.66
C PRO A 109 -7.46 -16.22 15.87
N GLY A 110 -6.60 -15.27 16.28
CA GLY A 110 -5.30 -15.04 15.61
C GLY A 110 -5.36 -14.22 14.31
N HIS A 111 -6.48 -13.54 14.05
CA HIS A 111 -6.63 -12.67 12.88
C HIS A 111 -5.71 -11.42 12.89
N GLY A 112 -5.24 -10.99 14.07
CA GLY A 112 -4.19 -9.98 14.22
C GLY A 112 -4.58 -8.55 13.78
N ILE A 113 -5.87 -8.22 13.70
CA ILE A 113 -6.32 -6.87 13.35
C ILE A 113 -6.27 -5.98 14.59
N THR A 114 -5.56 -4.86 14.47
CA THR A 114 -5.62 -3.78 15.45
C THR A 114 -6.78 -2.82 15.15
N LEU A 115 -7.21 -2.05 16.15
CA LEU A 115 -8.22 -1.00 15.98
C LEU A 115 -7.90 -0.05 14.81
N ARG A 116 -6.63 0.34 14.66
CA ARG A 116 -6.18 1.23 13.58
C ARG A 116 -6.39 0.61 12.20
N MET A 117 -6.09 -0.68 12.05
CA MET A 117 -6.29 -1.41 10.80
C MET A 117 -7.78 -1.55 10.48
N LEU A 118 -8.61 -1.80 11.50
CA LEU A 118 -10.05 -1.84 11.34
C LEU A 118 -10.61 -0.48 10.89
N GLN A 119 -10.16 0.63 11.49
CA GLN A 119 -10.54 1.98 11.07
C GLN A 119 -10.18 2.25 9.61
N MET A 120 -8.97 1.90 9.18
CA MET A 120 -8.51 2.07 7.80
C MET A 120 -9.39 1.27 6.81
N ARG A 121 -9.74 0.03 7.16
CA ARG A 121 -10.67 -0.78 6.36
C ARG A 121 -12.06 -0.14 6.33
N MET A 122 -12.56 0.32 7.47
CA MET A 122 -13.88 0.95 7.56
C MET A 122 -13.99 2.22 6.71
N VAL A 123 -12.93 3.02 6.63
CA VAL A 123 -12.87 4.17 5.71
C VAL A 123 -13.05 3.71 4.26
N SER A 124 -12.49 2.57 3.87
CA SER A 124 -12.71 2.01 2.54
C SER A 124 -14.14 1.52 2.32
N PHE A 125 -14.79 0.97 3.35
CA PHE A 125 -16.21 0.58 3.29
C PHE A 125 -17.10 1.81 3.08
N VAL A 126 -16.92 2.84 3.90
CA VAL A 126 -17.73 4.08 3.86
C VAL A 126 -17.54 4.85 2.56
N LYS A 127 -16.33 4.83 1.99
CA LYS A 127 -16.03 5.49 0.71
C LYS A 127 -16.44 4.69 -0.52
N SER A 128 -16.74 3.40 -0.38
CA SER A 128 -17.00 2.54 -1.52
C SER A 128 -18.45 2.69 -1.99
N PRO A 129 -18.71 2.87 -3.30
CA PRO A 129 -20.07 2.87 -3.84
C PRO A 129 -20.70 1.46 -3.84
N HIS A 130 -19.89 0.43 -3.63
CA HIS A 130 -20.27 -0.98 -3.70
C HIS A 130 -20.77 -1.55 -2.37
N VAL A 131 -20.85 -0.71 -1.33
CA VAL A 131 -21.25 -1.10 0.02
C VAL A 131 -22.31 -0.15 0.55
N LYS A 132 -23.43 -0.72 1.02
CA LYS A 132 -24.46 0.05 1.72
C LYS A 132 -24.21 -0.01 3.23
N ILE A 133 -23.43 0.96 3.72
CA ILE A 133 -23.11 1.13 5.14
C ILE A 133 -23.75 2.42 5.67
N ILE A 134 -24.40 2.33 6.83
CA ILE A 134 -24.94 3.48 7.55
C ILE A 134 -24.12 3.68 8.82
N ARG A 135 -23.70 4.93 9.06
CA ARG A 135 -23.06 5.35 10.31
C ARG A 135 -24.10 6.06 11.16
N HIS A 136 -24.22 5.64 12.42
CA HIS A 136 -25.08 6.29 13.39
C HIS A 136 -24.26 7.25 14.26
N GLU A 137 -24.69 8.50 14.34
CA GLU A 137 -24.09 9.53 15.20
C GLU A 137 -24.62 9.42 16.63
N LYS A 138 -24.21 8.35 17.30
CA LYS A 138 -24.34 8.15 18.74
C LYS A 138 -23.06 8.63 19.44
N PRO A 139 -23.05 8.82 20.77
CA PRO A 139 -21.83 9.19 21.52
C PRO A 139 -20.63 8.27 21.22
N VAL A 140 -20.90 7.01 20.90
CA VAL A 140 -19.93 6.10 20.26
C VAL A 140 -20.44 5.78 18.85
N PRO A 141 -19.62 5.95 17.80
CA PRO A 141 -20.05 5.69 16.43
C PRO A 141 -20.37 4.21 16.23
N GLU A 142 -21.58 3.94 15.75
CA GLU A 142 -22.05 2.61 15.38
C GLU A 142 -22.20 2.50 13.86
N PHE A 143 -21.99 1.31 13.33
CA PHE A 143 -22.07 1.02 11.90
C PHE A 143 -23.06 -0.11 11.65
N THR A 144 -23.94 0.08 10.68
CA THR A 144 -24.84 -0.96 10.17
C THR A 144 -24.49 -1.27 8.72
N LEU A 145 -24.14 -2.52 8.45
CA LEU A 145 -23.84 -3.00 7.10
C LEU A 145 -25.07 -3.71 6.52
N HIS A 146 -25.71 -3.13 5.50
CA HIS A 146 -26.91 -3.69 4.89
C HIS A 146 -26.61 -4.66 3.77
N SER A 147 -25.80 -4.26 2.80
CA SER A 147 -25.47 -5.06 1.62
C SER A 147 -24.08 -4.71 1.10
N VAL A 148 -23.47 -5.70 0.43
CA VAL A 148 -22.15 -5.60 -0.20
C VAL A 148 -22.26 -6.23 -1.58
N SER A 149 -21.85 -5.51 -2.62
CA SER A 149 -21.84 -6.06 -3.98
C SER A 149 -20.56 -6.85 -4.26
N GLU A 150 -20.60 -7.75 -5.25
CA GLU A 150 -19.47 -8.60 -5.60
C GLU A 150 -18.23 -7.80 -6.06
N CYS A 151 -18.45 -6.67 -6.74
CA CYS A 151 -17.39 -5.76 -7.17
C CYS A 151 -16.52 -5.27 -6.00
N PHE A 152 -17.08 -5.18 -4.79
CA PHE A 152 -16.32 -4.81 -3.60
C PHE A 152 -15.20 -5.80 -3.28
N TYR A 153 -15.46 -7.10 -3.46
CA TYR A 153 -14.47 -8.14 -3.21
C TYR A 153 -13.35 -8.08 -4.25
N ALA A 154 -13.68 -7.84 -5.52
CA ALA A 154 -12.68 -7.65 -6.57
C ALA A 154 -11.76 -6.45 -6.27
N ASP A 155 -12.34 -5.31 -5.87
CA ASP A 155 -11.57 -4.12 -5.48
C ASP A 155 -10.67 -4.36 -4.27
N SER A 156 -11.12 -5.17 -3.31
CA SER A 156 -10.34 -5.51 -2.11
C SER A 156 -9.06 -6.27 -2.47
N VAL A 157 -9.12 -7.17 -3.45
CA VAL A 157 -7.96 -7.95 -3.93
C VAL A 157 -7.03 -7.10 -4.78
N LEU A 158 -7.55 -6.18 -5.60
CA LEU A 158 -6.70 -5.27 -6.38
C LEU A 158 -5.89 -4.32 -5.47
N ARG A 159 -6.46 -3.90 -4.34
CA ARG A 159 -5.77 -3.06 -3.36
C ARG A 159 -4.61 -3.79 -2.67
N THR A 160 -4.71 -5.09 -2.45
CA THR A 160 -3.61 -5.89 -1.88
C THR A 160 -2.48 -6.04 -2.90
N LYS A 161 -2.81 -6.36 -4.15
CA LYS A 161 -1.83 -6.47 -5.24
C LYS A 161 -1.07 -5.16 -5.49
N LYS A 162 -1.75 -4.01 -5.48
CA LYS A 162 -1.11 -2.69 -5.67
C LYS A 162 -0.23 -2.25 -4.49
N THR A 163 -0.41 -2.87 -3.32
CA THR A 163 0.45 -2.64 -2.14
C THR A 163 1.66 -3.56 -2.20
N GLU A 164 1.48 -4.81 -2.65
CA GLU A 164 2.58 -5.71 -3.01
C GLU A 164 3.41 -5.12 -4.16
N GLU A 165 2.86 -4.69 -5.29
CA GLU A 165 3.62 -4.06 -6.38
C GLU A 165 4.40 -2.80 -5.94
N ARG A 166 3.91 -2.09 -4.91
CA ARG A 166 4.64 -0.97 -4.30
C ARG A 166 5.72 -1.42 -3.30
N GLY A 167 5.59 -2.61 -2.71
CA GLY A 167 6.60 -3.25 -1.85
C GLY A 167 7.63 -4.12 -2.60
N PHE A 168 7.26 -4.69 -3.74
CA PHE A 168 8.10 -5.49 -4.64
C PHE A 168 9.03 -4.64 -5.51
N ARG A 169 9.02 -3.31 -5.36
CA ARG A 169 10.09 -2.44 -5.89
C ARG A 169 11.41 -2.58 -5.10
N CYS A 170 11.49 -3.52 -4.15
CA CYS A 170 12.69 -3.88 -3.41
C CYS A 170 12.78 -5.41 -3.20
N GLU A 171 12.76 -6.22 -4.26
CA GLU A 171 13.25 -7.61 -4.15
C GLU A 171 14.69 -7.69 -4.66
N LEU A 172 15.65 -7.46 -3.77
CA LEU A 172 16.98 -8.05 -3.93
C LEU A 172 16.78 -9.57 -3.91
N THR A 173 17.03 -10.21 -5.04
CA THR A 173 16.94 -11.66 -5.18
C THR A 173 17.88 -12.34 -4.17
N LYS A 174 17.48 -13.49 -3.63
CA LYS A 174 18.27 -14.25 -2.62
C LYS A 174 19.72 -14.57 -3.08
N SER A 175 20.00 -14.47 -4.38
CA SER A 175 21.34 -14.56 -4.97
C SER A 175 22.25 -13.36 -4.67
N GLU A 176 21.73 -12.18 -4.35
CA GLU A 176 22.54 -11.00 -4.00
C GLU A 176 22.95 -10.98 -2.52
N MET A 177 22.23 -11.68 -1.63
CA MET A 177 22.63 -11.83 -0.23
C MET A 177 23.86 -12.74 -0.05
N SER A 178 24.09 -13.72 -0.93
CA SER A 178 25.24 -14.63 -0.78
C SER A 178 26.57 -14.03 -1.25
N LEU A 179 26.53 -12.94 -2.04
CA LEU A 179 27.73 -12.24 -2.50
C LEU A 179 28.27 -11.25 -1.48
N CYS A 180 27.43 -10.79 -0.53
CA CYS A 180 27.84 -9.86 0.53
C CYS A 180 28.59 -10.53 1.69
N ILE A 181 28.52 -11.86 1.83
CA ILE A 181 29.26 -12.57 2.90
C ILE A 181 30.67 -13.00 2.44
N LYS A 182 30.95 -13.02 1.13
CA LYS A 182 32.25 -13.50 0.59
C LYS A 182 33.27 -12.41 0.26
N LYS A 183 33.04 -11.15 0.64
CA LYS A 183 33.99 -10.04 0.45
C LYS A 183 34.53 -9.47 1.77
N SER A 184 34.69 -10.33 2.76
CA SER A 184 35.29 -10.02 4.05
C SER A 184 36.29 -11.09 4.48
N GLU A 185 37.19 -11.46 3.57
CA GLU A 185 38.53 -12.01 3.83
C GLU A 185 39.54 -11.36 2.88
#